data_AF-A0A6P6VH79-F1
#
_entry.id   AF-A0A6P6VH79-F1
#
_cell.length_a   1.000
_cell.length_b   1.000
_cell.length_c   1.000
_cell.angle_alpha   90.00
_cell.angle_beta   90.00
_cell.angle_gamma   90.00
#
_symmetry.space_group_name_H-M   'P 1'
#
loop_
_entity.id
_entity.type
_entity.pdbx_description
1 polymer ?
#
loop_
_entity_poly.entity_id
_entity_poly.type
_entity_poly.pdbx_seq_one_letter_code
_entity_poly.pdbx_strand_id
1 'polypeptide(L)'
;MHNEYLAGHLPTRLKGLDAALCGGIPFGVITELVGPAGIGKTQFCLKLSLLASLPSSHGGLDGHVIYVDTESKFSSRRMIEIGVNSFPEIFQIEGMAQQMAGRILVLQPTTPTEFSECLQKIKDSLLQHHMKLLVIDSMAALVSGRDGQGQCRQHPLGWHMTFIKSLAEFSRIPVVVTNQVRSHSGDDPFHYSFQDSRQNLDFPTTFDSHLVAALGIPWAHAVSIRLVLESKSGQRFIKVAKSSMSPPVAFTFAISASGISLLHDDGIEMTGPEINAICGQVLKHFNVASSINDAHNIKYFRDFEVTVVYSIKNWSFRVVCG
;
A
#
# COMPACT_ATOMS: atom_id res chain seq x y z
N MET A 1 9.18 -9.87 -33.41
CA MET A 1 9.39 -8.49 -32.94
C MET A 1 8.66 -8.37 -31.61
N HIS A 2 9.29 -8.84 -30.54
CA HIS A 2 10.06 -8.05 -29.56
C HIS A 2 9.16 -7.20 -28.67
N ASN A 3 9.11 -7.62 -27.41
CA ASN A 3 8.23 -7.24 -26.32
C ASN A 3 8.68 -5.87 -25.76
N GLU A 4 8.53 -4.80 -26.54
CA GLU A 4 9.06 -3.47 -26.26
C GLU A 4 8.31 -2.66 -25.17
N TYR A 5 7.31 -3.23 -24.47
CA TYR A 5 6.45 -2.43 -23.57
C TYR A 5 6.01 -3.11 -22.26
N LEU A 6 6.93 -3.67 -21.47
CA LEU A 6 6.80 -3.50 -20.02
C LEU A 6 7.55 -2.22 -19.69
N ALA A 7 6.84 -1.10 -19.78
CA ALA A 7 7.37 0.25 -19.65
C ALA A 7 7.89 0.57 -18.23
N GLY A 8 8.47 -0.38 -17.49
CA GLY A 8 8.97 -0.16 -16.13
C GLY A 8 7.89 0.26 -15.12
N HIS A 9 6.61 -0.06 -15.37
CA HIS A 9 5.49 0.25 -14.47
C HIS A 9 4.56 -0.97 -14.31
N LEU A 10 3.90 -1.05 -13.15
CA LEU A 10 2.80 -1.96 -12.84
C LEU A 10 1.49 -1.15 -12.87
N PRO A 11 0.62 -1.35 -13.89
CA PRO A 11 -0.67 -0.67 -13.95
C PRO A 11 -1.53 -0.97 -12.72
N THR A 12 -2.14 0.06 -12.13
CA THR A 12 -3.04 -0.05 -10.97
C THR A 12 -4.48 -0.40 -11.37
N ARG A 13 -4.80 -0.32 -12.67
CA ARG A 13 -6.16 -0.42 -13.23
C ARG A 13 -7.10 0.65 -12.69
N LEU A 14 -6.54 1.79 -12.29
CA LEU A 14 -7.24 3.02 -11.95
C LEU A 14 -6.81 4.02 -13.02
N LYS A 15 -7.60 4.19 -14.08
CA LYS A 15 -7.11 4.81 -15.33
C LYS A 15 -6.58 6.23 -15.11
N GLY A 16 -7.29 7.04 -14.33
CA GLY A 16 -6.82 8.38 -13.95
C GLY A 16 -5.48 8.35 -13.22
N LEU A 17 -5.31 7.43 -12.27
CA LEU A 17 -4.06 7.28 -11.52
C LEU A 17 -2.92 6.73 -12.39
N ASP A 18 -3.21 5.75 -13.25
CA ASP A 18 -2.22 5.19 -14.17
C ASP A 18 -1.72 6.26 -15.15
N ALA A 19 -2.61 7.12 -15.65
CA ALA A 19 -2.23 8.27 -16.48
C ALA A 19 -1.34 9.26 -15.70
N ALA A 20 -1.73 9.59 -14.46
CA ALA A 20 -0.94 10.45 -13.57
C ALA A 20 0.40 9.82 -13.14
N LEU A 21 0.57 8.50 -13.26
CA LEU A 21 1.84 7.84 -12.96
C LEU A 21 2.56 7.33 -14.23
N CYS A 22 2.19 7.84 -15.40
CA CYS A 22 2.79 7.49 -16.70
C CYS A 22 2.79 5.97 -17.00
N GLY A 23 1.77 5.24 -16.53
CA GLY A 23 1.59 3.81 -16.75
C GLY A 23 1.36 2.97 -15.50
N GLY A 24 1.42 3.56 -14.30
CA GLY A 24 1.12 2.90 -13.03
C GLY A 24 2.25 3.00 -12.02
N ILE A 25 2.41 2.03 -11.13
CA ILE A 25 3.46 2.05 -10.11
C ILE A 25 4.83 1.79 -10.75
N PRO A 26 5.78 2.72 -10.68
CA PRO A 26 7.09 2.57 -11.31
C PRO A 26 7.95 1.50 -10.65
N PHE A 27 8.83 0.92 -11.46
CA PHE A 27 9.84 -0.04 -11.05
C PHE A 27 11.10 0.70 -10.61
N GLY A 28 11.91 0.07 -9.75
CA GLY A 28 13.21 0.64 -9.40
C GLY A 28 13.16 1.71 -8.32
N VAL A 29 11.97 2.06 -7.83
CA VAL A 29 11.77 3.11 -6.82
C VAL A 29 10.74 2.69 -5.78
N ILE A 30 10.74 3.41 -4.65
CA ILE A 30 9.77 3.21 -3.57
C ILE A 30 8.54 4.09 -3.83
N THR A 31 7.37 3.46 -3.82
CA THR A 31 6.06 4.13 -3.76
C THR A 31 5.49 4.00 -2.35
N GLU A 32 5.21 5.12 -1.70
CA GLU A 32 4.60 5.19 -0.38
C GLU A 32 3.10 5.46 -0.47
N LEU A 33 2.31 4.66 0.23
CA LEU A 33 0.90 4.89 0.50
C LEU A 33 0.73 5.39 1.93
N VAL A 34 0.37 6.65 2.11
CA VAL A 34 0.19 7.26 3.43
C VAL A 34 -1.26 7.66 3.66
N GLY A 35 -1.77 7.48 4.87
CA GLY A 35 -3.14 7.89 5.21
C GLY A 35 -3.60 7.34 6.57
N PRO A 36 -4.77 7.76 7.07
CA PRO A 36 -5.30 7.28 8.35
C PRO A 36 -5.62 5.78 8.31
N ALA A 37 -5.72 5.17 9.51
CA ALA A 37 -6.16 3.78 9.64
C ALA A 37 -7.56 3.60 9.02
N GLY A 38 -7.81 2.47 8.36
CA GLY A 38 -9.11 2.17 7.73
C GLY A 38 -9.41 2.88 6.40
N ILE A 39 -8.55 3.79 5.92
CA ILE A 39 -8.83 4.55 4.69
C ILE A 39 -8.82 3.71 3.40
N GLY A 40 -8.10 2.59 3.38
CA GLY A 40 -8.02 1.71 2.21
C GLY A 40 -6.62 1.28 1.76
N LYS A 41 -5.55 1.64 2.48
CA LYS A 41 -4.16 1.29 2.10
C LYS A 41 -3.96 -0.20 1.80
N THR A 42 -4.35 -1.07 2.73
CA THR A 42 -4.28 -2.53 2.54
C THR A 42 -5.14 -3.00 1.35
N GLN A 43 -6.30 -2.38 1.07
CA GLN A 43 -7.12 -2.74 -0.08
C GLN A 43 -6.42 -2.43 -1.41
N PHE A 44 -5.70 -1.31 -1.47
CA PHE A 44 -4.85 -0.97 -2.61
C PHE A 44 -3.71 -1.99 -2.78
N CYS A 45 -3.01 -2.33 -1.69
CA CYS A 45 -1.94 -3.33 -1.69
C CYS A 45 -2.40 -4.73 -2.12
N LEU A 46 -3.58 -5.19 -1.65
CA LEU A 46 -4.16 -6.46 -2.07
C LEU A 46 -4.48 -6.45 -3.56
N LYS A 47 -5.08 -5.37 -4.08
CA LYS A 47 -5.37 -5.22 -5.51
C LYS A 47 -4.08 -5.23 -6.35
N LEU A 48 -3.04 -4.53 -5.94
CA LEU A 48 -1.74 -4.56 -6.62
C LEU A 48 -1.10 -5.95 -6.59
N SER A 49 -1.17 -6.66 -5.47
CA SER A 49 -0.63 -8.02 -5.34
C SER A 49 -1.31 -8.98 -6.29
N LEU A 50 -2.62 -8.86 -6.43
CA LEU A 50 -3.40 -9.58 -7.43
C LEU A 50 -2.98 -9.21 -8.86
N LEU A 51 -2.86 -7.92 -9.18
CA LEU A 51 -2.46 -7.46 -10.51
C LEU A 51 -1.07 -7.95 -10.91
N ALA A 52 -0.10 -7.93 -10.00
CA ALA A 52 1.23 -8.44 -10.26
C ALA A 52 1.26 -9.97 -10.49
N SER A 53 0.37 -10.72 -9.84
CA SER A 53 0.28 -12.17 -10.00
C SER A 53 -0.55 -12.63 -11.21
N LEU A 54 -1.32 -11.72 -11.83
CA LEU A 54 -2.09 -12.02 -13.04
C LEU A 54 -1.18 -12.36 -14.24
N PRO A 55 -1.64 -13.22 -15.18
CA PRO A 55 -0.95 -13.46 -16.42
C PRO A 55 -0.71 -12.17 -17.23
N SER A 56 0.40 -12.09 -17.95
CA SER A 56 0.71 -10.92 -18.78
C SER A 56 -0.31 -10.68 -19.90
N SER A 57 -0.97 -11.72 -20.39
CA SER A 57 -2.09 -11.60 -21.34
C SER A 57 -3.28 -10.81 -20.80
N HIS A 58 -3.39 -10.71 -19.47
CA HIS A 58 -4.43 -9.94 -18.77
C HIS A 58 -3.86 -8.68 -18.10
N GLY A 59 -2.69 -8.22 -18.55
CA GLY A 59 -2.02 -7.01 -18.07
C GLY A 59 -1.40 -7.12 -16.67
N GLY A 60 -1.16 -8.35 -16.19
CA GLY A 60 -0.33 -8.59 -15.02
C GLY A 60 1.15 -8.81 -15.35
N LEU A 61 1.95 -9.21 -14.35
CA LEU A 61 3.38 -9.43 -14.52
C LEU A 61 3.78 -10.91 -14.59
N ASP A 62 2.79 -11.82 -14.52
CA ASP A 62 2.97 -13.27 -14.42
C ASP A 62 4.01 -13.66 -13.34
N GLY A 63 4.01 -12.90 -12.26
CA GLY A 63 5.10 -12.88 -11.29
C GLY A 63 4.71 -13.31 -9.89
N HIS A 64 5.72 -13.61 -9.09
CA HIS A 64 5.55 -13.80 -7.66
C HIS A 64 5.54 -12.47 -6.92
N VAL A 65 4.78 -12.42 -5.82
CA VAL A 65 4.65 -11.24 -4.95
C VAL A 65 5.13 -11.61 -3.56
N ILE A 66 5.93 -10.74 -2.95
CA ILE A 66 6.22 -10.81 -1.52
C ILE A 66 5.40 -9.74 -0.82
N TYR A 67 4.58 -10.17 0.14
CA TYR A 67 3.76 -9.29 0.97
C TYR A 67 4.24 -9.40 2.41
N VAL A 68 4.92 -8.36 2.90
CA VAL A 68 5.33 -8.27 4.31
C VAL A 68 4.21 -7.60 5.08
N ASP A 69 3.49 -8.39 5.87
CA ASP A 69 2.35 -7.97 6.68
C ASP A 69 2.77 -7.87 8.16
N THR A 70 3.09 -6.66 8.62
CA THR A 70 3.53 -6.44 10.01
C THR A 70 2.38 -6.25 10.99
N GLU A 71 1.15 -6.06 10.48
CA GLU A 71 -0.03 -5.77 11.29
C GLU A 71 -1.05 -6.93 11.28
N SER A 72 -0.71 -8.05 10.65
CA SER A 72 -1.57 -9.23 10.48
C SER A 72 -2.92 -8.90 9.84
N LYS A 73 -2.93 -7.99 8.86
CA LYS A 73 -4.13 -7.49 8.16
C LYS A 73 -4.37 -8.14 6.80
N PHE A 74 -3.43 -8.94 6.30
CA PHE A 74 -3.59 -9.63 5.03
C PHE A 74 -4.75 -10.63 5.11
N SER A 75 -5.60 -10.62 4.08
CA SER A 75 -6.70 -11.58 3.96
C SER A 75 -6.74 -12.15 2.54
N SER A 76 -6.40 -13.43 2.43
CA SER A 76 -6.48 -14.21 1.20
C SER A 76 -7.92 -14.24 0.67
N ARG A 77 -8.90 -14.49 1.55
CA ARG A 77 -10.33 -14.43 1.21
C ARG A 77 -10.70 -13.09 0.55
N ARG A 78 -10.27 -11.98 1.14
CA ARG A 78 -10.55 -10.65 0.60
C ARG A 78 -9.87 -10.43 -0.76
N MET A 79 -8.63 -10.91 -0.92
CA MET A 79 -7.94 -10.82 -2.21
C MET A 79 -8.65 -11.61 -3.32
N ILE A 80 -9.10 -12.84 -3.02
CA ILE A 80 -9.85 -13.66 -3.97
C ILE A 80 -11.19 -13.01 -4.31
N GLU A 81 -11.89 -12.43 -3.33
CA GLU A 81 -13.11 -11.65 -3.58
C GLU A 81 -12.85 -10.48 -4.55
N ILE A 82 -11.76 -9.74 -4.35
CA ILE A 82 -11.34 -8.69 -5.30
C ILE A 82 -11.10 -9.28 -6.69
N GLY A 83 -10.42 -10.42 -6.77
CA GLY A 83 -10.15 -11.13 -8.02
C GLY A 83 -11.40 -11.53 -8.79
N VAL A 84 -12.32 -12.22 -8.13
CA VAL A 84 -13.58 -12.68 -8.71
C VAL A 84 -14.42 -11.51 -9.24
N ASN A 85 -14.46 -10.40 -8.51
CA ASN A 85 -15.28 -9.25 -8.90
C ASN A 85 -14.59 -8.32 -9.91
N SER A 86 -13.26 -8.30 -9.98
CA SER A 86 -12.51 -7.42 -10.89
C SER A 86 -12.14 -8.11 -12.21
N PHE A 87 -11.94 -9.43 -12.18
CA PHE A 87 -11.47 -10.25 -13.30
C PHE A 87 -12.26 -11.57 -13.36
N PRO A 88 -13.60 -11.51 -13.47
CA PRO A 88 -14.44 -12.71 -13.46
C PRO A 88 -14.05 -13.71 -14.54
N GLU A 89 -13.64 -13.25 -15.72
CA GLU A 89 -13.20 -14.07 -16.85
C GLU A 89 -11.96 -14.92 -16.54
N ILE A 90 -11.11 -14.49 -15.61
CA ILE A 90 -9.90 -15.20 -15.19
C ILE A 90 -10.21 -16.12 -14.02
N PHE A 91 -10.96 -15.60 -13.04
CA PHE A 91 -11.26 -16.30 -11.79
C PHE A 91 -12.35 -17.38 -11.94
N GLN A 92 -13.09 -17.40 -13.05
CA GLN A 92 -13.98 -18.50 -13.41
C GLN A 92 -13.23 -19.74 -13.94
N ILE A 93 -11.98 -19.58 -14.38
CA ILE A 93 -11.17 -20.71 -14.84
C ILE A 93 -10.75 -21.54 -13.63
N GLU A 94 -11.05 -22.84 -13.69
CA GLU A 94 -10.73 -23.78 -12.61
C GLU A 94 -9.23 -23.77 -12.29
N GLY A 95 -8.89 -23.65 -11.01
CA GLY A 95 -7.50 -23.65 -10.54
C GLY A 95 -6.80 -22.28 -10.60
N MET A 96 -7.32 -21.27 -11.32
CA MET A 96 -6.64 -19.98 -11.45
C MET A 96 -6.52 -19.24 -10.11
N ALA A 97 -7.58 -19.23 -9.31
CA ALA A 97 -7.57 -18.61 -7.99
C ALA A 97 -6.47 -19.21 -7.09
N GLN A 98 -6.32 -20.54 -7.12
CA GLN A 98 -5.29 -21.26 -6.36
C GLN A 98 -3.89 -20.97 -6.89
N GLN A 99 -3.71 -20.97 -8.22
CA GLN A 99 -2.43 -20.64 -8.84
C GLN A 99 -1.99 -19.21 -8.49
N MET A 100 -2.91 -18.25 -8.56
CA MET A 100 -2.64 -16.86 -8.22
C MET A 100 -2.32 -16.69 -6.72
N ALA A 101 -3.08 -17.34 -5.83
CA ALA A 101 -2.77 -17.34 -4.40
C ALA A 101 -1.39 -17.96 -4.13
N GLY A 102 -1.03 -19.04 -4.83
CA GLY A 102 0.28 -19.70 -4.72
C GLY A 102 1.46 -18.85 -5.19
N ARG A 103 1.21 -17.76 -5.93
CA ARG A 103 2.26 -16.79 -6.35
C ARG A 103 2.55 -15.74 -5.28
N ILE A 104 1.75 -15.66 -4.20
CA ILE A 104 1.84 -14.59 -3.21
C ILE A 104 2.39 -15.16 -1.90
N LEU A 105 3.62 -14.76 -1.57
CA LEU A 105 4.33 -15.12 -0.36
C LEU A 105 4.08 -14.07 0.73
N VAL A 106 3.36 -14.45 1.79
CA VAL A 106 3.04 -13.54 2.91
C VAL A 106 4.00 -13.78 4.08
N LEU A 107 4.72 -12.73 4.49
CA LEU A 107 5.68 -12.78 5.59
C LEU A 107 5.15 -11.91 6.74
N GLN A 108 5.10 -12.45 7.95
CA GLN A 108 4.54 -11.76 9.12
C GLN A 108 5.58 -11.62 10.24
N PRO A 109 6.56 -10.71 10.10
CA PRO A 109 7.50 -10.42 11.17
C PRO A 109 6.78 -9.71 12.32
N THR A 110 7.01 -10.20 13.54
CA THR A 110 6.39 -9.70 14.76
C THR A 110 7.29 -8.76 15.55
N THR A 111 8.60 -8.77 15.25
CA THR A 111 9.60 -7.89 15.89
C THR A 111 10.44 -7.12 14.87
N PRO A 112 11.04 -5.98 15.24
CA PRO A 112 11.96 -5.26 14.35
C PRO A 112 13.17 -6.08 13.89
N THR A 113 13.67 -6.97 14.74
CA THR A 113 14.75 -7.90 14.41
C THR A 113 14.30 -8.91 13.34
N GLU A 114 13.13 -9.53 13.54
CA GLU A 114 12.53 -10.42 12.54
C GLU A 114 12.28 -9.73 11.20
N PHE A 115 11.87 -8.45 11.24
CA PHE A 115 11.71 -7.65 10.03
C PHE A 115 13.04 -7.41 9.31
N SER A 116 14.12 -7.11 10.06
CA SER A 116 15.46 -6.94 9.49
C SER A 116 15.95 -8.23 8.81
N GLU A 117 15.77 -9.37 9.47
CA GLU A 117 16.11 -10.70 8.91
C GLU A 117 15.25 -11.03 7.69
N CYS A 118 13.95 -10.69 7.74
CA CYS A 118 13.03 -10.85 6.62
C CYS A 118 13.52 -10.11 5.38
N LEU A 119 13.91 -8.83 5.52
CA LEU A 119 14.45 -8.05 4.40
C LEU A 119 15.73 -8.65 3.81
N GLN A 120 16.64 -9.15 4.66
CA GLN A 120 17.86 -9.81 4.18
C GLN A 120 17.53 -11.07 3.37
N LYS A 121 16.60 -11.89 3.85
CA LYS A 121 16.15 -13.08 3.11
C LYS A 121 15.46 -12.72 1.79
N ILE A 122 14.64 -11.67 1.76
CA ILE A 122 14.01 -11.18 0.51
C ILE A 122 15.08 -10.85 -0.54
N LYS A 123 16.19 -10.21 -0.14
CA LYS A 123 17.30 -9.91 -1.05
C LYS A 123 17.88 -11.19 -1.68
N ASP A 124 18.09 -12.23 -0.89
CA ASP A 124 18.62 -13.50 -1.39
C ASP A 124 17.64 -14.18 -2.35
N SER A 125 16.34 -14.06 -2.07
CA SER A 125 15.29 -14.73 -2.84
C SER A 125 14.87 -14.01 -4.11
N LEU A 126 15.14 -12.71 -4.21
CA LEU A 126 15.04 -11.96 -5.46
C LEU A 126 15.98 -12.52 -6.55
N LEU A 127 17.07 -13.20 -6.17
CA LEU A 127 17.99 -13.85 -7.10
C LEU A 127 17.49 -15.22 -7.56
N GLN A 128 16.64 -15.88 -6.77
CA GLN A 128 16.23 -17.27 -6.99
C GLN A 128 14.84 -17.39 -7.63
N HIS A 129 13.98 -16.39 -7.45
CA HIS A 129 12.59 -16.44 -7.91
C HIS A 129 12.24 -15.25 -8.80
N HIS A 130 11.28 -15.45 -9.71
CA HIS A 130 10.72 -14.40 -10.56
C HIS A 130 9.75 -13.48 -9.77
N MET A 131 10.29 -12.79 -8.77
CA MET A 131 9.57 -11.79 -7.99
C MET A 131 9.31 -10.54 -8.84
N LYS A 132 8.09 -10.02 -8.79
CA LYS A 132 7.64 -8.88 -9.61
C LYS A 132 6.96 -7.77 -8.81
N LEU A 133 6.79 -7.94 -7.50
CA LEU A 133 6.28 -6.91 -6.60
C LEU A 133 6.71 -7.23 -5.16
N LEU A 134 7.15 -6.19 -4.44
CA LEU A 134 7.32 -6.23 -3.00
C LEU A 134 6.35 -5.24 -2.35
N VAL A 135 5.52 -5.73 -1.43
CA VAL A 135 4.65 -4.91 -0.58
C VAL A 135 5.13 -5.00 0.86
N ILE A 136 5.20 -3.85 1.54
CA ILE A 136 5.46 -3.75 2.98
C ILE A 136 4.29 -3.01 3.63
N ASP A 137 3.40 -3.74 4.30
CA ASP A 137 2.21 -3.23 4.98
C ASP A 137 2.28 -3.59 6.47
N SER A 138 2.81 -2.75 7.36
CA SER A 138 3.26 -1.37 7.17
C SER A 138 4.66 -1.14 7.74
N MET A 139 5.37 -0.15 7.22
CA MET A 139 6.62 0.29 7.86
C MET A 139 6.37 0.98 9.22
N ALA A 140 5.14 1.42 9.49
CA ALA A 140 4.80 2.15 10.72
C ALA A 140 4.84 1.25 11.97
N ALA A 141 4.57 -0.05 11.82
CA ALA A 141 4.67 -1.01 12.92
C ALA A 141 6.06 -1.05 13.57
N LEU A 142 7.11 -0.81 12.78
CA LEU A 142 8.51 -0.80 13.25
C LEU A 142 8.87 0.45 14.06
N VAL A 143 8.12 1.54 13.86
CA VAL A 143 8.35 2.84 14.51
C VAL A 143 7.54 2.99 15.79
N SER A 144 6.46 2.22 15.94
CA SER A 144 5.54 2.32 17.08
C SER A 144 5.80 1.28 18.17
N GLY A 145 7.01 0.72 18.24
CA GLY A 145 7.43 -0.18 19.33
C GLY A 145 7.24 0.49 20.69
N ARG A 146 6.27 -0.01 21.47
CA ARG A 146 6.02 0.40 22.85
C ARG A 146 6.83 -0.50 23.76
N ASP A 147 7.74 0.06 24.55
CA ASP A 147 8.27 -0.68 25.69
C ASP A 147 7.15 -0.83 26.75
N GLY A 148 7.26 -1.83 27.63
CA GLY A 148 6.34 -2.06 28.76
C GLY A 148 6.19 -0.91 29.76
N GLN A 149 6.86 0.23 29.53
CA GLN A 149 6.78 1.47 30.30
C GLN A 149 6.11 2.64 29.53
N GLY A 150 5.53 2.41 28.35
CA GLY A 150 4.73 3.41 27.63
C GLY A 150 5.52 4.45 26.83
N GLN A 151 6.85 4.34 26.73
CA GLN A 151 7.67 5.20 25.88
C GLN A 151 7.73 4.63 24.45
N CYS A 152 7.55 5.51 23.45
CA CYS A 152 7.69 5.19 22.04
C CYS A 152 9.18 5.22 21.67
N ARG A 153 9.81 4.06 21.45
CA ARG A 153 11.19 4.03 20.92
C ARG A 153 11.12 4.21 19.41
N GLN A 154 11.60 5.35 18.90
CA GLN A 154 11.91 5.45 17.48
C GLN A 154 13.13 4.57 17.18
N HIS A 155 12.92 3.41 16.55
CA HIS A 155 14.02 2.61 16.04
C HIS A 155 14.69 3.35 14.86
N PRO A 156 16.04 3.38 14.77
CA PRO A 156 16.73 3.98 13.64
C PRO A 156 16.31 3.31 12.32
N LEU A 157 15.50 4.01 11.53
CA LEU A 157 15.00 3.52 10.23
C LEU A 157 16.06 3.57 9.12
N GLY A 158 17.20 4.23 9.36
CA GLY A 158 18.18 4.55 8.31
C GLY A 158 18.69 3.33 7.54
N TRP A 159 18.95 2.21 8.24
CA TRP A 159 19.36 0.97 7.57
C TRP A 159 18.23 0.40 6.70
N HIS A 160 17.02 0.25 7.25
CA HIS A 160 15.85 -0.28 6.53
C HIS A 160 15.53 0.54 5.28
N MET A 161 15.55 1.87 5.41
CA MET A 161 15.36 2.80 4.28
C MET A 161 16.35 2.56 3.16
N THR A 162 17.65 2.58 3.50
CA THR A 162 18.74 2.44 2.53
C THR A 162 18.68 1.06 1.88
N PHE A 163 18.37 0.03 2.68
CA PHE A 163 18.24 -1.34 2.21
C PHE A 163 17.06 -1.50 1.23
N ILE A 164 15.86 -1.06 1.60
CA ILE A 164 14.67 -1.16 0.73
C ILE A 164 14.86 -0.35 -0.55
N LYS A 165 15.48 0.83 -0.46
CA LYS A 165 15.78 1.66 -1.63
C LYS A 165 16.75 0.96 -2.58
N SER A 166 17.87 0.44 -2.04
CA SER A 166 18.82 -0.35 -2.83
C SER A 166 18.17 -1.60 -3.44
N LEU A 167 17.26 -2.25 -2.70
CA LEU A 167 16.50 -3.39 -3.16
C LEU A 167 15.64 -3.04 -4.38
N ALA A 168 14.89 -1.93 -4.30
CA ALA A 168 14.06 -1.44 -5.41
C ALA A 168 14.92 -1.15 -6.64
N GLU A 169 15.97 -0.34 -6.49
CA GLU A 169 16.86 0.08 -7.57
C GLU A 169 17.55 -1.09 -8.28
N PHE A 170 18.04 -2.07 -7.51
CA PHE A 170 18.75 -3.23 -8.05
C PHE A 170 17.80 -4.23 -8.71
N SER A 171 16.68 -4.56 -8.07
CA SER A 171 15.76 -5.58 -8.59
C SER A 171 14.88 -5.08 -9.74
N ARG A 172 14.74 -3.76 -9.91
CA ARG A 172 13.87 -3.15 -10.93
C ARG A 172 12.44 -3.71 -10.88
N ILE A 173 11.92 -3.91 -9.67
CA ILE A 173 10.51 -4.24 -9.41
C ILE A 173 9.81 -3.04 -8.75
N PRO A 174 8.47 -2.95 -8.78
CA PRO A 174 7.74 -2.03 -7.93
C PRO A 174 7.88 -2.43 -6.47
N VAL A 175 8.19 -1.45 -5.62
CA VAL A 175 8.23 -1.60 -4.17
C VAL A 175 7.21 -0.63 -3.57
N VAL A 176 6.20 -1.19 -2.89
CA VAL A 176 5.10 -0.43 -2.30
C VAL A 176 5.15 -0.54 -0.79
N VAL A 177 5.12 0.60 -0.12
CA VAL A 177 5.20 0.68 1.34
C VAL A 177 3.99 1.42 1.88
N THR A 178 3.32 0.89 2.90
CA THR A 178 2.27 1.63 3.60
C THR A 178 2.82 2.33 4.83
N ASN A 179 2.28 3.52 5.09
CA ASN A 179 2.61 4.36 6.22
C ASN A 179 1.32 4.92 6.86
N GLN A 180 1.36 5.10 8.18
CA GLN A 180 0.29 5.72 8.95
C GLN A 180 0.55 7.22 9.15
N VAL A 181 -0.48 7.93 9.59
CA VAL A 181 -0.44 9.37 9.87
C VAL A 181 -0.43 9.59 11.38
N ARG A 182 0.26 10.63 11.85
CA ARG A 182 0.23 11.07 13.25
C ARG A 182 -0.34 12.49 13.34
N SER A 183 -0.98 12.80 14.46
CA SER A 183 -1.39 14.17 14.79
C SER A 183 -0.15 15.01 15.10
N HIS A 184 -0.01 16.15 14.42
CA HIS A 184 0.98 17.15 14.77
C HIS A 184 0.43 18.00 15.93
N SER A 185 0.94 17.80 17.14
CA SER A 185 0.84 18.78 18.22
C SER A 185 1.99 19.77 18.04
N GLY A 186 1.73 21.07 18.07
CA GLY A 186 2.60 22.17 17.63
C GLY A 186 3.97 22.36 18.31
N ASP A 187 4.49 21.37 19.05
CA ASP A 187 5.75 21.44 19.79
C ASP A 187 6.87 20.54 19.19
N ASP A 188 6.68 19.95 18.00
CA ASP A 188 7.70 19.11 17.36
C ASP A 188 8.60 19.95 16.42
N PRO A 189 9.94 19.95 16.58
CA PRO A 189 10.88 20.87 15.91
C PRO A 189 11.11 20.59 14.41
N PHE A 190 10.26 19.78 13.77
CA PHE A 190 10.37 19.42 12.36
C PHE A 190 9.68 20.47 11.46
N HIS A 191 10.14 21.71 11.57
CA HIS A 191 9.77 22.82 10.71
C HIS A 191 10.40 22.64 9.32
N TYR A 192 9.59 22.60 8.25
CA TYR A 192 10.09 22.71 6.88
C TYR A 192 10.66 24.11 6.67
N SER A 193 11.98 24.24 6.60
CA SER A 193 12.66 25.51 6.32
C SER A 193 12.51 26.01 4.87
N PHE A 194 11.60 25.45 4.06
CA PHE A 194 11.22 26.04 2.77
C PHE A 194 9.95 26.91 2.85
N GLN A 195 9.37 27.06 4.04
CA GLN A 195 8.14 27.83 4.25
C GLN A 195 8.34 29.12 5.07
N ASP A 196 9.56 29.64 5.18
CA ASP A 196 9.80 30.91 5.86
C ASP A 196 10.45 31.94 4.94
N SER A 197 9.59 32.65 4.22
CA SER A 197 9.76 34.05 3.85
C SER A 197 8.47 34.54 3.20
N ARG A 198 7.38 34.66 3.98
CA ARG A 198 6.34 35.67 3.74
C ARG A 198 5.29 35.70 4.87
N GLN A 199 5.58 36.61 5.81
CA GLN A 199 4.67 37.48 6.56
C GLN A 199 3.52 36.85 7.35
N ASN A 200 3.61 37.06 8.67
CA ASN A 200 2.55 37.05 9.68
C ASN A 200 1.19 37.43 9.10
N LEU A 201 0.28 36.47 9.05
CA LEU A 201 -1.16 36.70 8.98
C LEU A 201 -1.82 35.77 9.99
N ASP A 202 -2.43 36.38 11.02
CA ASP A 202 -3.22 35.73 12.04
C ASP A 202 -4.35 34.92 11.40
N PHE A 203 -4.22 33.59 11.37
CA PHE A 203 -5.32 32.70 10.98
C PHE A 203 -6.16 32.35 12.22
N PRO A 204 -7.51 32.45 12.13
CA PRO A 204 -8.39 32.07 13.23
C PRO A 204 -8.27 30.55 13.47
N THR A 205 -8.23 30.20 14.76
CA THR A 205 -8.14 28.86 15.33
C THR A 205 -9.28 27.95 14.88
N THR A 206 -9.14 27.39 13.68
CA THR A 206 -9.86 26.18 13.28
C THR A 206 -8.94 25.03 13.68
N PHE A 207 -9.36 24.21 14.63
CA PHE A 207 -8.67 22.97 15.04
C PHE A 207 -8.68 21.96 13.87
N ASP A 208 -7.98 22.26 12.79
CA ASP A 208 -7.66 21.30 11.74
C ASP A 208 -6.35 20.64 12.19
N SER A 209 -6.45 19.46 12.78
CA SER A 209 -5.28 18.72 13.24
C SER A 209 -4.45 18.36 12.01
N HIS A 210 -3.40 19.12 11.74
CA HIS A 210 -2.53 18.89 10.60
C HIS A 210 -1.87 17.51 10.78
N LEU A 211 -2.27 16.52 9.98
CA LEU A 211 -1.71 15.18 10.07
C LEU A 211 -0.41 15.10 9.26
N VAL A 212 0.60 14.45 9.81
CA VAL A 212 1.90 14.24 9.15
C VAL A 212 2.21 12.76 9.00
N ALA A 213 2.93 12.40 7.94
CA ALA A 213 3.40 11.03 7.72
C ALA A 213 4.27 10.56 8.89
N ALA A 214 4.07 9.33 9.37
CA ALA A 214 4.75 8.88 10.59
C ALA A 214 6.28 8.77 10.42
N LEU A 215 6.78 8.21 9.33
CA LEU A 215 8.21 7.87 9.20
C LEU A 215 9.19 9.07 9.13
N GLY A 216 8.71 10.32 9.19
CA GLY A 216 9.55 11.52 9.35
C GLY A 216 10.29 11.96 8.09
N ILE A 217 11.14 12.99 8.24
CA ILE A 217 11.85 13.67 7.13
C ILE A 217 12.79 12.73 6.35
N PRO A 218 13.64 11.90 6.99
CA PRO A 218 14.55 11.03 6.23
C PRO A 218 13.80 10.11 5.26
N TRP A 219 12.69 9.50 5.70
CA TRP A 219 11.84 8.65 4.87
C TRP A 219 11.22 9.42 3.71
N ALA A 220 10.74 10.65 3.98
CA ALA A 220 10.14 11.49 2.96
C ALA A 220 11.09 11.80 1.80
N HIS A 221 12.42 11.85 2.02
CA HIS A 221 13.40 11.99 0.94
C HIS A 221 13.72 10.68 0.21
N ALA A 222 13.64 9.54 0.89
CA ALA A 222 13.91 8.22 0.29
C ALA A 222 12.81 7.76 -0.68
N VAL A 223 11.57 8.19 -0.47
CA VAL A 223 10.42 7.86 -1.32
C VAL A 223 10.41 8.70 -2.59
N SER A 224 10.24 8.06 -3.75
CA SER A 224 10.13 8.74 -5.04
C SER A 224 8.69 9.14 -5.35
N ILE A 225 7.72 8.27 -5.02
CA ILE A 225 6.29 8.54 -5.23
C ILE A 225 5.53 8.44 -3.91
N ARG A 226 4.76 9.47 -3.55
CA ARG A 226 3.87 9.47 -2.38
C ARG A 226 2.43 9.63 -2.82
N LEU A 227 1.64 8.60 -2.53
CA LEU A 227 0.19 8.57 -2.68
C LEU A 227 -0.46 8.79 -1.31
N VAL A 228 -1.17 9.91 -1.15
CA VAL A 228 -1.87 10.27 0.08
C VAL A 228 -3.33 9.87 -0.03
N LEU A 229 -3.78 8.97 0.84
CA LEU A 229 -5.18 8.61 0.98
C LEU A 229 -5.78 9.41 2.13
N GLU A 230 -6.83 10.16 1.85
CA GLU A 230 -7.52 10.98 2.85
C GLU A 230 -9.03 10.92 2.71
N SER A 231 -9.73 11.42 3.73
CA SER A 231 -11.19 11.50 3.73
C SER A 231 -11.62 12.93 4.06
N LYS A 232 -12.32 13.58 3.12
CA LYS A 232 -12.86 14.94 3.26
C LYS A 232 -14.36 14.91 2.99
N SER A 233 -15.15 15.43 3.92
CA SER A 233 -16.62 15.50 3.79
C SER A 233 -17.31 14.15 3.46
N GLY A 234 -16.80 13.05 4.03
CA GLY A 234 -17.32 11.69 3.80
C GLY A 234 -16.88 11.03 2.48
N GLN A 235 -16.15 11.74 1.62
CA GLN A 235 -15.57 11.20 0.40
C GLN A 235 -14.08 10.88 0.58
N ARG A 236 -13.61 9.81 -0.05
CA ARG A 236 -12.21 9.39 0.01
C ARG A 236 -11.47 9.83 -1.24
N PHE A 237 -10.25 10.34 -1.05
CA PHE A 237 -9.40 10.85 -2.12
C PHE A 237 -8.04 10.17 -2.08
N ILE A 238 -7.50 9.87 -3.26
CA ILE A 238 -6.11 9.48 -3.46
C ILE A 238 -5.39 10.63 -4.18
N LYS A 239 -4.43 11.24 -3.52
CA LYS A 239 -3.63 12.37 -4.04
C LYS A 239 -2.24 11.88 -4.43
N VAL A 240 -1.73 12.34 -5.57
CA VAL A 240 -0.32 12.21 -5.94
C VAL A 240 0.42 13.41 -5.36
N ALA A 241 0.91 13.28 -4.12
CA ALA A 241 1.49 14.41 -3.36
C ALA A 241 2.98 14.65 -3.68
N LYS A 242 3.71 13.58 -4.00
CA LYS A 242 5.11 13.66 -4.41
C LYS A 242 5.30 12.75 -5.61
N SER A 243 5.65 13.31 -6.76
CA SER A 243 6.04 12.58 -7.96
C SER A 243 6.97 13.45 -8.78
N SER A 244 8.07 12.90 -9.28
CA SER A 244 8.91 13.57 -10.29
C SER A 244 8.30 13.49 -11.70
N MET A 245 7.19 12.76 -11.87
CA MET A 245 6.61 12.40 -13.16
C MET A 245 5.25 13.06 -13.42
N SER A 246 4.60 13.64 -12.41
CA SER A 246 3.25 14.21 -12.56
C SER A 246 3.00 15.42 -11.68
N PRO A 247 2.16 16.37 -12.13
CA PRO A 247 1.64 17.40 -11.26
C PRO A 247 0.83 16.79 -10.09
N PRO A 248 0.67 17.55 -8.99
CA PRO A 248 -0.21 17.17 -7.90
C PRO A 248 -1.67 17.06 -8.34
N VAL A 249 -2.20 15.84 -8.29
CA VAL A 249 -3.57 15.53 -8.74
C VAL A 249 -4.25 14.63 -7.72
N ALA A 250 -5.54 14.83 -7.51
CA ALA A 250 -6.38 14.03 -6.62
C ALA A 250 -7.49 13.30 -7.40
N PHE A 251 -7.79 12.08 -6.98
CA PHE A 251 -8.91 11.30 -7.52
C PHE A 251 -9.81 10.83 -6.39
N THR A 252 -11.12 10.91 -6.59
CA THR A 252 -12.08 10.34 -5.64
C THR A 252 -12.18 8.84 -5.86
N PHE A 253 -12.15 8.06 -4.78
CA PHE A 253 -12.22 6.60 -4.86
C PHE A 253 -13.25 6.01 -3.89
N ALA A 254 -13.70 4.80 -4.21
CA ALA A 254 -14.51 3.96 -3.35
C ALA A 254 -13.89 2.57 -3.20
N ILE A 255 -14.29 1.87 -2.13
CA ILE A 255 -13.91 0.48 -1.88
C ILE A 255 -15.18 -0.36 -1.97
N SER A 256 -15.18 -1.33 -2.88
CA SER A 256 -16.28 -2.26 -3.13
C SER A 256 -15.78 -3.71 -3.12
N ALA A 257 -16.62 -4.68 -3.49
CA ALA A 257 -16.21 -6.07 -3.64
C ALA A 257 -15.02 -6.24 -4.63
N SER A 258 -14.93 -5.41 -5.68
CA SER A 258 -13.81 -5.37 -6.64
C SER A 258 -12.57 -4.60 -6.13
N GLY A 259 -12.52 -4.28 -4.84
CA GLY A 259 -11.40 -3.56 -4.24
C GLY A 259 -11.54 -2.05 -4.41
N ILE A 260 -10.39 -1.38 -4.59
CA ILE A 260 -10.38 0.07 -4.83
C ILE A 260 -10.75 0.38 -6.29
N SER A 261 -11.61 1.38 -6.49
CA SER A 261 -12.02 1.91 -7.80
C SER A 261 -12.13 3.43 -7.74
N LEU A 262 -11.78 4.11 -8.83
CA LEU A 262 -12.02 5.55 -8.95
C LEU A 262 -13.49 5.80 -9.28
N LEU A 263 -14.08 6.84 -8.69
CA LEU A 263 -15.41 7.32 -9.06
C LEU A 263 -15.36 8.12 -10.36
N HIS A 264 -14.27 8.87 -10.55
CA HIS A 264 -13.99 9.66 -11.74
C HIS A 264 -12.52 9.46 -12.12
N ASP A 265 -12.26 9.23 -13.40
CA ASP A 265 -10.90 9.13 -13.94
C ASP A 265 -10.29 10.52 -14.20
N ASP A 266 -11.12 11.57 -14.24
CA ASP A 266 -10.66 12.96 -14.36
C ASP A 266 -10.07 13.41 -13.02
N GLY A 267 -8.78 13.76 -13.05
CA GLY A 267 -8.06 14.22 -11.89
C GLY A 267 -8.41 15.66 -11.52
N ILE A 268 -8.53 15.91 -10.21
CA ILE A 268 -8.66 17.27 -9.67
C ILE A 268 -7.24 17.79 -9.44
N GLU A 269 -6.80 18.77 -10.23
CA GLU A 269 -5.51 19.41 -10.05
C GLU A 269 -5.47 20.14 -8.70
N MET A 270 -4.38 19.95 -7.96
CA MET A 270 -4.20 20.53 -6.64
C MET A 270 -3.22 21.69 -6.67
N THR A 271 -3.63 22.84 -6.13
CA THR A 271 -2.78 24.04 -6.03
C THR A 271 -2.46 24.38 -4.57
N GLY A 272 -1.22 24.77 -4.30
CA GLY A 272 -0.82 25.34 -3.00
C GLY A 272 -0.55 24.31 -1.87
N PRO A 273 -0.73 24.69 -0.59
CA PRO A 273 -0.31 23.85 0.55
C PRO A 273 -1.10 22.54 0.72
N GLU A 274 -2.25 22.40 0.06
CA GLU A 274 -3.12 21.22 0.14
C GLU A 274 -2.52 19.93 -0.45
N ILE A 275 -1.43 20.06 -1.23
CA ILE A 275 -0.70 18.94 -1.87
C ILE A 275 -0.14 17.97 -0.82
N ASN A 276 0.45 18.51 0.25
CA ASN A 276 1.11 17.73 1.30
C ASN A 276 0.27 17.62 2.57
N ALA A 277 -0.79 18.42 2.68
CA ALA A 277 -1.72 18.36 3.80
C ALA A 277 -2.49 17.02 3.75
N ILE A 278 -2.55 16.36 4.90
CA ILE A 278 -3.33 15.15 5.08
C ILE A 278 -4.52 15.51 5.98
N CYS A 279 -5.72 15.54 5.41
CA CYS A 279 -6.94 15.76 6.18
C CYS A 279 -7.49 14.41 6.68
N GLY A 280 -7.67 14.27 7.99
CA GLY A 280 -8.29 13.08 8.57
C GLY A 280 -9.36 13.46 9.57
N GLN A 281 -10.60 13.05 9.32
CA GLN A 281 -11.60 13.02 10.38
C GLN A 281 -11.28 11.85 11.31
N VAL A 282 -10.93 12.15 12.57
CA VAL A 282 -10.92 11.14 13.62
C VAL A 282 -12.38 10.71 13.82
N LEU A 283 -12.75 9.57 13.23
CA LEU A 283 -14.07 8.96 13.46
C LEU A 283 -14.18 8.67 14.97
N LYS A 284 -14.98 9.47 15.68
CA LYS A 284 -15.51 9.10 16.99
C LYS A 284 -16.28 7.80 16.79
N HIS A 285 -16.00 6.81 17.63
CA HIS A 285 -16.63 5.50 17.60
C HIS A 285 -18.16 5.64 17.53
N PHE A 286 -18.75 5.27 16.39
CA PHE A 286 -20.17 4.99 16.30
C PHE A 286 -20.34 3.48 16.12
N ASN A 287 -20.71 2.81 17.21
CA ASN A 287 -21.45 1.56 17.15
C ASN A 287 -22.84 1.89 16.60
N VAL A 288 -23.30 1.21 15.54
CA VAL A 288 -24.59 0.50 15.49
C VAL A 288 -24.60 -0.49 14.30
N ALA A 289 -25.22 -1.63 14.61
CA ALA A 289 -25.52 -2.88 13.93
C ALA A 289 -25.96 -2.91 12.46
N SER A 290 -25.60 -4.04 11.86
CA SER A 290 -26.15 -4.86 10.75
C SER A 290 -27.48 -4.47 10.09
N SER A 291 -27.52 -4.63 8.77
CA SER A 291 -28.41 -5.58 8.06
C SER A 291 -28.00 -5.71 6.59
N ILE A 292 -27.52 -6.88 6.16
CA ILE A 292 -27.56 -7.29 4.74
C ILE A 292 -27.95 -8.77 4.74
N ASN A 293 -29.24 -9.02 4.50
CA ASN A 293 -29.71 -10.25 3.87
C ASN A 293 -29.50 -10.08 2.37
N ASP A 294 -28.74 -10.98 1.76
CA ASP A 294 -28.98 -11.50 0.41
C ASP A 294 -27.95 -12.60 0.12
N ALA A 295 -28.28 -13.79 0.59
CA ALA A 295 -27.52 -15.01 0.35
C ALA A 295 -28.20 -15.82 -0.76
N HIS A 296 -27.92 -15.54 -2.03
CA HIS A 296 -28.20 -16.48 -3.12
C HIS A 296 -27.28 -16.29 -4.32
N ASN A 297 -26.11 -16.96 -4.30
CA ASN A 297 -25.43 -17.66 -5.43
C ASN A 297 -23.91 -17.84 -5.22
N ILE A 298 -23.49 -18.43 -4.11
CA ILE A 298 -22.12 -18.98 -3.99
C ILE A 298 -22.26 -20.46 -3.65
N LYS A 299 -22.57 -21.28 -4.65
CA LYS A 299 -22.78 -22.73 -4.49
C LYS A 299 -21.57 -23.59 -4.88
N TYR A 300 -20.42 -22.98 -5.19
CA TYR A 300 -19.23 -23.69 -5.68
C TYR A 300 -17.96 -23.60 -4.83
N PHE A 301 -17.99 -22.96 -3.66
CA PHE A 301 -16.81 -22.87 -2.79
C PHE A 301 -17.19 -23.29 -1.37
N ARG A 302 -17.26 -24.62 -1.15
CA ARG A 302 -17.19 -25.17 0.21
C ARG A 302 -15.75 -24.98 0.70
N ASP A 303 -15.61 -24.30 1.83
CA ASP A 303 -14.47 -24.29 2.75
C ASP A 303 -13.08 -24.19 2.11
N PHE A 304 -12.67 -22.96 1.74
CA PHE A 304 -11.27 -22.65 1.45
C PHE A 304 -10.73 -21.68 2.51
N GLU A 305 -10.13 -22.20 3.59
CA GLU A 305 -9.22 -21.44 4.45
C GLU A 305 -7.84 -21.41 3.80
N VAL A 306 -7.57 -20.37 3.01
CA VAL A 306 -6.21 -20.10 2.51
C VAL A 306 -5.42 -19.42 3.63
N THR A 307 -4.96 -20.21 4.62
CA THR A 307 -4.04 -19.76 5.67
C THR A 307 -2.61 -19.83 5.13
N VAL A 308 -2.17 -18.76 4.47
CA VAL A 308 -0.77 -18.58 4.07
C VAL A 308 -0.09 -17.80 5.19
N VAL A 309 0.32 -18.50 6.24
CA VAL A 309 1.10 -17.93 7.35
C VAL A 309 2.44 -18.64 7.39
N TYR A 310 3.49 -17.95 6.95
CA TYR A 310 4.86 -18.47 7.00
C TYR A 310 5.53 -18.09 8.33
N SER A 311 6.12 -19.07 9.00
CA SER A 311 7.13 -18.81 10.01
C SER A 311 8.47 -18.54 9.31
N ILE A 312 9.13 -17.45 9.71
CA ILE A 312 10.44 -16.96 9.19
C ILE A 312 11.54 -18.05 9.18
N LYS A 313 11.34 -19.16 9.91
CA LYS A 313 12.31 -20.23 10.10
C LYS A 313 12.36 -21.29 8.98
N ASN A 314 11.32 -21.50 8.19
CA ASN A 314 11.31 -22.54 7.14
C ASN A 314 10.75 -22.01 5.81
N TRP A 315 11.64 -21.75 4.85
CA TRP A 315 11.32 -21.41 3.45
C TRP A 315 10.91 -22.65 2.65
N SER A 316 9.90 -23.38 3.13
CA SER A 316 9.36 -24.55 2.43
C SER A 316 8.04 -24.18 1.77
N PHE A 317 7.99 -24.34 0.45
CA PHE A 317 6.78 -24.21 -0.34
C PHE A 317 5.82 -25.35 0.00
N ARG A 318 4.86 -25.09 0.89
CA ARG A 318 3.68 -25.95 1.04
C ARG A 318 2.44 -25.10 0.91
N VAL A 319 1.77 -25.23 -0.23
CA VAL A 319 0.34 -24.98 -0.31
C VAL A 319 -0.30 -26.06 0.55
N VAL A 320 -0.72 -25.71 1.77
CA VAL A 320 -1.49 -26.64 2.60
C VAL A 320 -2.96 -26.45 2.23
N CYS A 321 -3.45 -27.32 1.35
CA CYS A 321 -4.88 -27.48 1.10
C CYS A 321 -5.43 -28.38 2.22
N GLY A 322 -6.27 -27.82 3.09
CA GLY A 322 -7.11 -28.56 4.02
C GLY A 322 -8.52 -28.69 3.46
#